data_AF-A0A842LG24-F1
#
_entry.id   AF-A0A842LG24-F1
#
_cell.length_a   1.000
_cell.length_b   1.000
_cell.length_c   1.000
_cell.angle_alpha   90.00
_cell.angle_beta   90.00
_cell.angle_gamma   90.00
#
_symmetry.space_group_name_H-M   'P 1'
#
loop_
_entity.id
_entity.type
_entity.pdbx_description
1 polymer ?
#
loop_
_entity_poly.entity_id
_entity_poly.type
_entity_poly.pdbx_seq_one_letter_code
_entity_poly.pdbx_strand_id
1 'polypeptide(L)'
;MRFGIMVTIKDANEFRHQHWDFTELLIRDCDEKEAIEHFLSTEEMCKVVHAPELIHFSNKKMLIDLANEDDKFREFCVMRITEICEIADSYGLPTVIHPGGVLPYAIANRQRIVEGLRKSLESIGGKKWIENMPRFYHLGDHLLHCNILLSPKEYDAIRNYVNGFVLDTSHAYLSTTDDGNEMINQYLRELDESITHIHLSDAIQPADEGLQIGEGKIRFDFLKEIADLPVLLEIRGGHLNKGIGFIEARKKIEAILHKNSNLYTH
;
A
#
# COMPACT_ATOMS: atom_id res chain seq x y z
N MET A 1 12.97 7.44 12.43
CA MET A 1 12.28 6.85 11.26
C MET A 1 13.13 5.76 10.66
N ARG A 2 12.51 4.61 10.41
CA ARG A 2 13.08 3.52 9.63
C ARG A 2 12.54 3.62 8.22
N PHE A 3 13.42 3.72 7.22
CA PHE A 3 13.05 3.87 5.82
C PHE A 3 13.22 2.56 5.06
N GLY A 4 12.20 2.18 4.31
CA GLY A 4 12.25 1.09 3.36
C GLY A 4 11.89 1.55 1.95
N ILE A 5 12.12 0.63 1.00
CA ILE A 5 11.77 0.81 -0.40
C ILE A 5 11.06 -0.43 -0.93
N MET A 6 10.17 -0.21 -1.89
CA MET A 6 9.56 -1.29 -2.64
C MET A 6 10.56 -1.84 -3.65
N VAL A 7 10.63 -3.18 -3.75
CA VAL A 7 11.49 -3.91 -4.68
C VAL A 7 10.70 -5.03 -5.35
N THR A 8 11.12 -5.46 -6.52
CA THR A 8 10.69 -6.71 -7.14
C THR A 8 11.84 -7.73 -7.08
N ILE A 9 11.53 -9.00 -7.33
CA ILE A 9 12.56 -10.06 -7.46
C ILE A 9 13.67 -9.67 -8.46
N LYS A 10 13.33 -8.88 -9.49
CA LYS A 10 14.27 -8.52 -10.57
C LYS A 10 15.21 -7.38 -10.20
N ASP A 11 14.73 -6.38 -9.46
CA ASP A 11 15.46 -5.14 -9.22
C ASP A 11 16.06 -5.04 -7.80
N ALA A 12 15.70 -5.92 -6.87
CA ALA A 12 16.20 -5.88 -5.49
C ALA A 12 17.73 -5.79 -5.39
N ASN A 13 18.44 -6.49 -6.28
CA ASN A 13 19.90 -6.46 -6.35
C ASN A 13 20.48 -5.07 -6.66
N GLU A 14 19.74 -4.21 -7.36
CA GLU A 14 20.18 -2.86 -7.72
C GLU A 14 20.30 -1.93 -6.51
N PHE A 15 19.59 -2.25 -5.42
CA PHE A 15 19.51 -1.42 -4.22
C PHE A 15 20.39 -1.91 -3.07
N ARG A 16 21.06 -3.07 -3.19
CA ARG A 16 21.85 -3.69 -2.10
C ARG A 16 23.00 -2.84 -1.56
N HIS A 17 23.50 -1.89 -2.35
CA HIS A 17 24.57 -0.98 -1.93
C HIS A 17 24.06 0.32 -1.30
N GLN A 18 22.74 0.48 -1.19
CA GLN A 18 22.09 1.64 -0.59
C GLN A 18 21.69 1.31 0.84
N HIS A 19 21.81 2.28 1.73
CA HIS A 19 21.50 2.08 3.15
C HIS A 19 20.01 2.20 3.42
N TRP A 20 19.24 1.13 3.19
CA TRP A 20 17.82 1.02 3.56
C TRP A 20 17.67 0.15 4.81
N ASP A 21 16.66 0.44 5.64
CA ASP A 21 16.40 -0.31 6.88
C ASP A 21 15.61 -1.61 6.63
N PHE A 22 14.80 -1.63 5.57
CA PHE A 22 14.06 -2.80 5.12
C PHE A 22 13.66 -2.66 3.65
N THR A 23 13.18 -3.76 3.06
CA THR A 23 12.51 -3.76 1.76
C THR A 23 11.13 -4.39 1.87
N GLU A 24 10.25 -3.95 0.97
CA GLU A 24 8.96 -4.56 0.72
C GLU A 24 8.96 -5.21 -0.67
N LEU A 25 8.66 -6.50 -0.74
CA LEU A 25 8.67 -7.24 -1.99
C LEU A 25 7.32 -7.12 -2.70
N LEU A 26 7.27 -6.36 -3.79
CA LEU A 26 6.15 -6.39 -4.72
C LEU A 26 6.16 -7.65 -5.56
N ILE A 27 5.19 -8.52 -5.29
CA ILE A 27 4.91 -9.70 -6.10
C ILE A 27 4.28 -9.26 -7.41
N ARG A 28 4.75 -9.80 -8.53
CA ARG A 28 4.09 -9.65 -9.83
C ARG A 28 3.27 -10.87 -10.16
N ASP A 29 2.32 -10.65 -11.04
CA ASP A 29 1.49 -11.68 -11.68
C ASP A 29 2.31 -12.89 -12.18
N CYS A 30 3.47 -12.65 -12.79
CA CYS A 30 4.35 -13.69 -13.33
C CYS A 30 5.30 -14.34 -12.33
N ASP A 31 5.30 -13.90 -11.07
CA ASP A 31 6.24 -14.42 -10.09
C ASP A 31 5.67 -15.70 -9.47
N GLU A 32 6.20 -16.84 -9.91
CA GLU A 32 5.83 -18.18 -9.45
C GLU A 32 6.25 -18.42 -8.00
N LYS A 33 5.54 -19.34 -7.32
CA LYS A 33 5.76 -19.69 -5.91
C LYS A 33 7.23 -19.95 -5.58
N GLU A 34 7.93 -20.76 -6.37
CA GLU A 34 9.32 -21.15 -6.09
C GLU A 34 10.28 -19.95 -6.17
N ALA A 35 9.99 -18.98 -7.05
CA ALA A 35 10.78 -17.76 -7.17
C ALA A 35 10.59 -16.86 -5.94
N ILE A 36 9.35 -16.76 -5.43
CA ILE A 36 9.02 -16.01 -4.22
C ILE A 36 9.72 -16.64 -3.01
N GLU A 37 9.57 -17.95 -2.83
CA GLU A 37 10.22 -18.69 -1.73
C GLU A 37 11.74 -18.56 -1.78
N HIS A 38 12.34 -18.71 -2.96
CA HIS A 38 13.78 -18.54 -3.13
C HIS A 38 14.24 -17.12 -2.74
N PHE A 39 13.52 -16.10 -3.20
CA PHE A 39 13.83 -14.72 -2.85
C PHE A 39 13.74 -14.48 -1.33
N LEU A 40 12.63 -14.87 -0.69
CA LEU A 40 12.43 -14.67 0.75
C LEU A 40 13.44 -15.45 1.60
N SER A 41 13.89 -16.63 1.13
CA SER A 41 14.91 -17.43 1.82
C SER A 41 16.31 -16.81 1.79
N THR A 42 16.57 -15.87 0.88
CA THR A 42 17.91 -15.31 0.65
C THR A 42 18.01 -13.81 0.94
N GLU A 43 16.89 -13.08 0.96
CA GLU A 43 16.88 -11.63 1.13
C GLU A 43 16.48 -11.22 2.56
N GLU A 44 17.48 -11.11 3.44
CA GLU A 44 17.27 -10.78 4.86
C GLU A 44 16.64 -9.41 5.09
N MET A 45 16.79 -8.45 4.16
CA MET A 45 16.21 -7.12 4.27
C MET A 45 14.70 -7.09 3.98
N CYS A 46 14.15 -8.14 3.35
CA CYS A 46 12.72 -8.23 3.09
C CYS A 46 11.95 -8.40 4.40
N LYS A 47 11.11 -7.42 4.75
CA LYS A 47 10.31 -7.43 5.98
C LYS A 47 8.81 -7.42 5.74
N VAL A 48 8.38 -7.19 4.50
CA VAL A 48 6.98 -7.11 4.10
C VAL A 48 6.86 -7.66 2.68
N VAL A 49 5.75 -8.32 2.37
CA VAL A 49 5.39 -8.75 1.01
C VAL A 49 4.18 -7.94 0.56
N HIS A 50 4.23 -7.35 -0.63
CA HIS A 50 3.08 -6.70 -1.25
C HIS A 50 2.43 -7.65 -2.26
N ALA A 51 1.14 -7.87 -2.12
CA ALA A 51 0.36 -8.66 -3.06
C ALA A 51 0.41 -8.04 -4.48
N PRO A 52 0.27 -8.85 -5.55
CA PRO A 52 0.24 -8.33 -6.90
C PRO A 52 -1.00 -7.47 -7.11
N GLU A 53 -0.82 -6.31 -7.73
CA GLU A 53 -1.95 -5.48 -8.15
C GLU A 53 -2.73 -6.10 -9.31
N LEU A 54 -2.04 -6.80 -10.20
CA LEU A 54 -2.59 -7.30 -11.46
C LEU A 54 -2.47 -8.82 -11.56
N ILE A 55 -3.46 -9.43 -12.20
CA ILE A 55 -3.52 -10.87 -12.44
C ILE A 55 -4.05 -11.18 -13.84
N HIS A 56 -3.52 -12.23 -14.49
CA HIS A 56 -4.11 -12.75 -15.72
C HIS A 56 -5.29 -13.68 -15.40
N PHE A 57 -6.49 -13.29 -15.83
CA PHE A 57 -7.69 -14.12 -15.76
C PHE A 57 -8.36 -14.20 -17.14
N SER A 58 -8.62 -15.42 -17.63
CA SER A 58 -9.25 -15.65 -18.93
C SER A 58 -8.59 -14.87 -20.09
N ASN A 59 -7.25 -14.88 -20.14
CA ASN A 59 -6.42 -14.17 -21.13
C ASN A 59 -6.52 -12.63 -21.09
N LYS A 60 -6.98 -12.05 -19.98
CA LYS A 60 -7.01 -10.61 -19.75
C LYS A 60 -6.24 -10.27 -18.48
N LYS A 61 -5.46 -9.19 -18.52
CA LYS A 61 -4.84 -8.62 -17.33
C LYS A 61 -5.88 -7.77 -16.61
N MET A 62 -6.15 -8.08 -15.35
CA MET A 62 -7.18 -7.45 -14.52
C MET A 62 -6.58 -7.06 -13.17
N LEU A 63 -7.18 -6.09 -12.48
CA LEU A 63 -6.84 -5.81 -11.09
C LEU A 63 -7.25 -6.98 -10.21
N ILE A 64 -6.42 -7.34 -9.24
CA ILE A 64 -6.87 -8.17 -8.13
C ILE A 64 -7.95 -7.42 -7.37
N ASP A 65 -9.09 -8.08 -7.17
CA ASP A 65 -10.25 -7.49 -6.54
C ASP A 65 -10.91 -8.49 -5.59
N LEU A 66 -10.54 -8.39 -4.31
CA LEU A 66 -11.11 -9.23 -3.25
C LEU A 66 -12.56 -8.89 -2.92
N ALA A 67 -13.09 -7.80 -3.45
CA ALA A 67 -14.45 -7.34 -3.25
C ALA A 67 -15.34 -7.51 -4.49
N ASN A 68 -14.83 -8.14 -5.55
CA ASN A 68 -15.51 -8.23 -6.83
C ASN A 68 -16.87 -8.95 -6.73
N GLU A 69 -17.89 -8.49 -7.45
CA GLU A 69 -19.22 -9.13 -7.41
C GLU A 69 -19.30 -10.43 -8.24
N ASP A 70 -18.37 -10.68 -9.18
CA ASP A 70 -18.25 -11.98 -9.85
C ASP A 70 -17.53 -12.97 -8.93
N ASP A 71 -18.30 -13.89 -8.34
CA ASP A 71 -17.80 -14.91 -7.42
C ASP A 71 -16.63 -15.73 -8.01
N LYS A 72 -16.66 -16.07 -9.31
CA LYS A 72 -15.59 -16.87 -9.92
C LYS A 72 -14.29 -16.10 -9.98
N PHE A 73 -14.36 -14.82 -10.33
CA PHE A 73 -13.18 -13.97 -10.40
C PHE A 73 -12.66 -13.62 -9.00
N ARG A 74 -13.55 -13.34 -8.05
CA ARG A 74 -13.20 -13.09 -6.65
C ARG A 74 -12.51 -14.31 -6.03
N GLU A 75 -13.04 -15.51 -6.22
CA GLU A 75 -12.43 -16.77 -5.76
C GLU A 75 -11.04 -16.99 -6.37
N PHE A 76 -10.86 -16.68 -7.66
CA PHE A 76 -9.55 -16.76 -8.31
C PHE A 76 -8.53 -15.78 -7.69
N CYS A 77 -8.95 -14.54 -7.41
CA CYS A 77 -8.13 -13.57 -6.69
C CYS A 77 -7.78 -14.05 -5.28
N VAL A 78 -8.77 -14.56 -4.53
CA VAL A 78 -8.58 -15.12 -3.19
C VAL A 78 -7.57 -16.25 -3.19
N MET A 79 -7.63 -17.19 -4.14
CA MET A 79 -6.67 -18.28 -4.23
C MET A 79 -5.23 -17.77 -4.37
N ARG A 80 -5.00 -16.79 -5.26
CA ARG A 80 -3.66 -16.22 -5.46
C ARG A 80 -3.17 -15.45 -4.23
N ILE A 81 -4.04 -14.66 -3.59
CA ILE A 81 -3.68 -13.93 -2.37
C ILE A 81 -3.41 -14.89 -1.20
N THR A 82 -4.20 -15.96 -1.05
CA THR A 82 -3.97 -16.99 -0.03
C THR A 82 -2.60 -17.64 -0.22
N GLU A 83 -2.23 -18.05 -1.44
CA GLU A 83 -0.91 -18.63 -1.71
C GLU A 83 0.22 -17.69 -1.26
N ILE A 84 0.13 -16.40 -1.60
CA ILE A 84 1.15 -15.41 -1.23
C ILE A 84 1.19 -15.19 0.29
N CYS A 85 0.04 -15.10 0.93
CA CYS A 85 -0.05 -14.93 2.39
C CYS A 85 0.54 -16.13 3.13
N GLU A 86 0.29 -17.35 2.66
CA GLU A 86 0.86 -18.58 3.24
C GLU A 86 2.38 -18.64 3.07
N ILE A 87 2.89 -18.28 1.88
CA ILE A 87 4.33 -18.17 1.64
C ILE A 87 4.93 -17.14 2.60
N ALA A 88 4.41 -15.92 2.64
CA ALA A 88 4.94 -14.85 3.50
C ALA A 88 4.91 -15.22 4.99
N ASP A 89 3.81 -15.83 5.46
CA ASP A 89 3.65 -16.24 6.85
C ASP A 89 4.60 -17.37 7.26
N SER A 90 4.99 -18.24 6.32
CA SER A 90 6.04 -19.25 6.57
C SER A 90 7.42 -18.64 6.89
N TYR A 91 7.66 -17.40 6.46
CA TYR A 91 8.83 -16.58 6.81
C TYR A 91 8.52 -15.56 7.92
N GLY A 92 7.33 -15.63 8.52
CA GLY A 92 6.86 -14.74 9.58
C GLY A 92 6.53 -13.32 9.13
N LEU A 93 6.45 -13.07 7.82
CA LEU A 93 6.24 -11.75 7.23
C LEU A 93 4.75 -11.47 7.00
N PRO A 94 4.31 -10.21 7.11
CA PRO A 94 2.97 -9.78 6.73
C PRO A 94 2.85 -9.58 5.20
N THR A 95 1.61 -9.64 4.72
CA THR A 95 1.26 -9.33 3.32
C THR A 95 0.37 -8.09 3.23
N VAL A 96 0.83 -7.06 2.51
CA VAL A 96 0.04 -5.87 2.14
C VAL A 96 -0.87 -6.22 0.99
N ILE A 97 -2.15 -5.85 1.11
CA ILE A 97 -3.19 -6.22 0.16
C ILE A 97 -4.09 -5.01 -0.09
N HIS A 98 -4.29 -4.68 -1.37
CA HIS A 98 -5.36 -3.79 -1.79
C HIS A 98 -6.72 -4.51 -1.64
N PRO A 99 -7.74 -3.87 -1.03
CA PRO A 99 -9.04 -4.48 -0.76
C PRO A 99 -9.87 -4.77 -2.02
N GLY A 100 -9.59 -4.13 -3.14
CA GLY A 100 -10.44 -4.18 -4.33
C GLY A 100 -11.63 -3.21 -4.26
N GLY A 101 -12.73 -3.55 -4.94
CA GLY A 101 -13.88 -2.66 -5.12
C GLY A 101 -13.63 -1.54 -6.12
N VAL A 102 -12.70 -1.76 -7.05
CA VAL A 102 -12.28 -0.80 -8.07
C VAL A 102 -13.06 -1.05 -9.37
N LEU A 103 -13.88 -0.09 -9.78
CA LEU A 103 -14.79 -0.23 -10.91
C LEU A 103 -14.75 0.97 -11.85
N PRO A 104 -15.18 0.84 -13.11
CA PRO A 104 -15.26 1.98 -14.04
C PRO A 104 -16.27 3.08 -13.63
N TYR A 105 -17.04 2.87 -12.56
CA TYR A 105 -18.08 3.77 -12.08
C TYR A 105 -18.22 3.70 -10.56
N ALA A 106 -18.72 4.79 -9.96
CA ALA A 106 -19.06 4.84 -8.54
C ALA A 106 -20.36 4.07 -8.25
N ILE A 107 -20.41 3.42 -7.08
CA ILE A 107 -21.58 2.67 -6.60
C ILE A 107 -22.16 3.34 -5.36
N ALA A 108 -23.47 3.61 -5.38
CA ALA A 108 -24.18 4.21 -4.26
C ALA A 108 -24.40 3.21 -3.10
N ASN A 109 -24.85 1.99 -3.38
CA ASN A 109 -25.03 0.94 -2.37
C ASN A 109 -23.86 -0.05 -2.40
N ARG A 110 -22.96 0.10 -1.42
CA ARG A 110 -21.69 -0.62 -1.35
C ARG A 110 -21.75 -1.87 -0.47
N GLN A 111 -22.91 -2.21 0.09
CA GLN A 111 -23.06 -3.31 1.05
C GLN A 111 -22.58 -4.65 0.49
N ARG A 112 -22.89 -4.95 -0.78
CA ARG A 112 -22.46 -6.22 -1.41
C ARG A 112 -20.95 -6.29 -1.62
N ILE A 113 -20.32 -5.17 -1.98
CA ILE A 113 -18.88 -5.07 -2.18
C ILE A 113 -18.16 -5.29 -0.84
N VAL A 114 -18.61 -4.60 0.22
CA VAL A 114 -18.06 -4.77 1.57
C VAL A 114 -18.24 -6.19 2.09
N GLU A 115 -19.41 -6.81 1.88
CA GLU A 115 -19.65 -8.21 2.27
C GLU A 115 -18.80 -9.19 1.45
N GLY A 116 -18.58 -8.92 0.16
CA GLY A 116 -17.67 -9.68 -0.69
C GLY A 116 -16.24 -9.66 -0.15
N LEU A 117 -15.73 -8.46 0.17
CA LEU A 117 -14.42 -8.29 0.81
C LEU A 117 -14.34 -9.06 2.12
N ARG A 118 -15.35 -8.94 2.99
CA ARG A 118 -15.39 -9.63 4.28
C ARG A 118 -15.25 -11.15 4.12
N LYS A 119 -16.01 -11.75 3.19
CA LYS A 119 -15.94 -13.18 2.88
C LYS A 119 -14.57 -13.59 2.36
N SER A 120 -13.98 -12.79 1.46
CA SER A 120 -12.63 -13.04 0.95
C SER A 120 -11.61 -13.03 2.08
N LEU A 121 -11.59 -12.00 2.92
CA LEU A 121 -10.64 -11.88 4.02
C LEU A 121 -10.80 -12.98 5.08
N GLU A 122 -12.04 -13.40 5.37
CA GLU A 122 -12.34 -14.51 6.28
C GLU A 122 -11.75 -15.84 5.79
N SER A 123 -11.67 -16.04 4.46
CA SER A 123 -11.11 -17.27 3.86
C SER A 123 -9.58 -17.28 3.71
N ILE A 124 -8.92 -16.12 3.79
CA ILE A 124 -7.47 -16.00 3.55
C ILE A 124 -6.72 -16.21 4.87
N GLY A 125 -5.78 -17.16 4.89
CA GLY A 125 -4.88 -17.41 6.03
C GLY A 125 -3.77 -16.36 6.17
N GLY A 126 -2.86 -16.56 7.12
CA GLY A 126 -1.66 -15.73 7.29
C GLY A 126 -1.91 -14.30 7.79
N LYS A 127 -0.81 -13.53 7.89
CA LYS A 127 -0.80 -12.15 8.39
C LYS A 127 -1.16 -11.15 7.29
N LYS A 128 -2.37 -10.61 7.35
CA LYS A 128 -2.92 -9.70 6.34
C LYS A 128 -2.85 -8.26 6.81
N TRP A 129 -2.28 -7.38 6.02
CA TRP A 129 -2.37 -5.93 6.17
C TRP A 129 -3.17 -5.34 5.01
N ILE A 130 -4.20 -4.56 5.33
CA ILE A 130 -5.01 -3.90 4.30
C ILE A 130 -4.58 -2.46 4.16
N GLU A 131 -4.31 -2.06 2.93
CA GLU A 131 -3.97 -0.69 2.58
C GLU A 131 -5.23 0.15 2.32
N ASN A 132 -5.15 1.45 2.57
CA ASN A 132 -6.15 2.40 2.12
C ASN A 132 -6.04 2.77 0.66
N MET A 133 -7.21 2.99 0.05
CA MET A 133 -7.34 3.25 -1.37
C MET A 133 -7.74 4.71 -1.60
N PRO A 134 -7.25 5.32 -2.69
CA PRO A 134 -7.68 6.65 -3.12
C PRO A 134 -9.13 6.58 -3.61
N ARG A 135 -9.78 7.72 -3.87
CA ARG A 135 -11.11 7.76 -4.50
C ARG A 135 -11.07 7.26 -5.94
N PHE A 136 -9.99 7.57 -6.64
CA PHE A 136 -9.75 7.18 -8.01
C PHE A 136 -8.41 6.48 -8.14
N TYR A 137 -8.36 5.42 -8.95
CA TYR A 137 -7.16 4.60 -9.13
C TYR A 137 -6.80 4.52 -10.61
N HIS A 138 -5.51 4.68 -10.91
CA HIS A 138 -5.01 4.60 -12.28
C HIS A 138 -4.69 3.16 -12.69
N LEU A 139 -5.37 2.66 -13.73
CA LEU A 139 -5.02 1.41 -14.40
C LEU A 139 -4.56 1.70 -15.83
N GLY A 140 -3.27 1.91 -16.01
CA GLY A 140 -2.73 2.43 -17.27
C GLY A 140 -3.36 3.78 -17.61
N ASP A 141 -3.95 3.91 -18.80
CA ASP A 141 -4.60 5.15 -19.24
C ASP A 141 -6.05 5.30 -18.70
N HIS A 142 -6.53 4.35 -17.90
CA HIS A 142 -7.89 4.37 -17.36
C HIS A 142 -7.91 4.89 -15.92
N LEU A 143 -8.82 5.82 -15.65
CA LEU A 143 -9.15 6.25 -14.29
C LEU A 143 -10.38 5.50 -13.80
N LEU A 144 -10.23 4.70 -12.74
CA LEU A 144 -11.28 3.89 -12.14
C LEU A 144 -11.72 4.50 -10.80
N HIS A 145 -12.87 4.06 -10.30
CA HIS A 145 -13.42 4.44 -9.00
C HIS A 145 -13.17 3.35 -7.97
N CYS A 146 -12.47 3.67 -6.89
CA CYS A 146 -12.51 2.85 -5.68
C CYS A 146 -13.83 3.12 -4.96
N ASN A 147 -14.50 2.06 -4.53
CA ASN A 147 -15.82 2.19 -3.92
C ASN A 147 -15.83 1.95 -2.41
N ILE A 148 -14.80 1.33 -1.83
CA ILE A 148 -14.76 0.92 -0.43
C ILE A 148 -13.47 1.41 0.23
N LEU A 149 -13.52 1.48 1.57
CA LEU A 149 -12.37 1.86 2.40
C LEU A 149 -11.81 3.25 2.08
N LEU A 150 -12.72 4.19 1.78
CA LEU A 150 -12.37 5.58 1.45
C LEU A 150 -12.31 6.51 2.68
N SER A 151 -12.68 6.00 3.85
CA SER A 151 -12.56 6.72 5.12
C SER A 151 -12.20 5.75 6.24
N PRO A 152 -11.51 6.22 7.31
CA PRO A 152 -11.05 5.35 8.39
C PRO A 152 -12.18 4.55 9.06
N LYS A 153 -13.36 5.14 9.21
CA LYS A 153 -14.53 4.45 9.78
C LYS A 153 -14.96 3.19 9.01
N GLU A 154 -14.72 3.12 7.69
CA GLU A 154 -15.11 1.94 6.89
C GLU A 154 -14.29 0.70 7.25
N TYR A 155 -13.12 0.86 7.87
CA TYR A 155 -12.24 -0.23 8.27
C TYR A 155 -12.77 -1.06 9.44
N ASP A 156 -13.69 -0.53 10.23
CA ASP A 156 -14.32 -1.28 11.33
C ASP A 156 -15.07 -2.52 10.83
N ALA A 157 -15.54 -2.49 9.58
CA ALA A 157 -16.20 -3.63 8.94
C ALA A 157 -15.26 -4.82 8.70
N ILE A 158 -13.94 -4.58 8.61
CA ILE A 158 -12.94 -5.60 8.26
C ILE A 158 -11.91 -5.86 9.36
N ARG A 159 -11.85 -5.03 10.41
CA ARG A 159 -10.80 -5.06 11.45
C ARG A 159 -10.59 -6.44 12.08
N ASN A 160 -11.65 -7.22 12.26
CA ASN A 160 -11.57 -8.56 12.87
C ASN A 160 -11.00 -9.64 11.94
N TYR A 161 -10.78 -9.34 10.67
CA TYR A 161 -10.30 -10.29 9.65
C TYR A 161 -8.85 -10.05 9.24
N VAL A 162 -8.18 -9.07 9.85
CA VAL A 162 -6.84 -8.62 9.44
C VAL A 162 -5.93 -8.43 10.65
N ASN A 163 -4.64 -8.26 10.41
CA ASN A 163 -3.61 -8.16 11.44
C ASN A 163 -3.02 -6.75 11.59
N GLY A 164 -3.47 -5.80 10.76
CA GLY A 164 -2.99 -4.43 10.73
C GLY A 164 -3.46 -3.70 9.48
N PHE A 165 -3.21 -2.41 9.44
CA PHE A 165 -3.49 -1.55 8.31
C PHE A 165 -2.21 -0.87 7.84
N VAL A 166 -2.11 -0.71 6.52
CA VAL A 166 -1.11 0.15 5.90
C VAL A 166 -1.77 1.48 5.60
N LEU A 167 -1.16 2.56 6.06
CA LEU A 167 -1.57 3.90 5.66
C LEU A 167 -0.67 4.38 4.53
N ASP A 168 -1.19 4.41 3.31
CA ASP A 168 -0.64 5.20 2.23
C ASP A 168 -1.14 6.65 2.32
N THR A 169 -0.19 7.58 2.45
CA THR A 169 -0.48 9.00 2.64
C THR A 169 -1.06 9.66 1.40
N SER A 170 -0.65 9.23 0.21
CA SER A 170 -1.18 9.70 -1.06
C SER A 170 -2.63 9.26 -1.24
N HIS A 171 -2.92 7.99 -0.98
CA HIS A 171 -4.26 7.43 -1.03
C HIS A 171 -5.19 8.09 -0.02
N ALA A 172 -4.72 8.34 1.21
CA ALA A 172 -5.51 9.04 2.23
C ALA A 172 -5.82 10.48 1.80
N TYR A 173 -4.85 11.19 1.23
CA TYR A 173 -5.05 12.53 0.69
C TYR A 173 -6.08 12.55 -0.46
N LEU A 174 -6.06 11.51 -1.31
CA LEU A 174 -6.90 11.37 -2.50
C LEU A 174 -8.25 10.66 -2.23
N SER A 175 -8.51 10.19 -1.00
CA SER A 175 -9.77 9.50 -0.68
C SER A 175 -10.95 10.47 -0.49
N THR A 176 -10.68 11.77 -0.40
CA THR A 176 -11.68 12.84 -0.22
C THR A 176 -11.59 13.92 -1.30
N THR A 177 -12.70 14.64 -1.51
CA THR A 177 -12.74 15.89 -2.29
C THR A 177 -12.60 17.14 -1.43
N ASP A 178 -12.58 16.97 -0.10
CA ASP A 178 -12.42 18.05 0.87
C ASP A 178 -10.92 18.26 1.17
N ASP A 179 -10.55 18.52 2.43
CA ASP A 179 -9.14 18.67 2.83
C ASP A 179 -8.45 17.31 2.97
N GLY A 180 -7.68 16.92 1.95
CA GLY A 180 -6.90 15.69 1.97
C GLY A 180 -5.84 15.64 3.08
N ASN A 181 -5.33 16.78 3.54
CA ASN A 181 -4.38 16.79 4.66
C ASN A 181 -5.09 16.47 5.98
N GLU A 182 -6.30 16.99 6.18
CA GLU A 182 -7.09 16.61 7.33
C GLU A 182 -7.52 15.14 7.27
N MET A 183 -7.77 14.60 6.07
CA MET A 183 -8.05 13.17 5.91
C MET A 183 -6.87 12.30 6.36
N ILE A 184 -5.62 12.65 6.02
CA ILE A 184 -4.43 11.94 6.54
C ILE A 184 -4.44 11.94 8.08
N ASN A 185 -4.63 13.10 8.70
CA ASN A 185 -4.69 13.22 10.16
C ASN A 185 -5.86 12.42 10.76
N GLN A 186 -6.99 12.35 10.05
CA GLN A 186 -8.14 11.56 10.46
C GLN A 186 -7.82 10.06 10.44
N TYR A 187 -7.15 9.55 9.40
CA TYR A 187 -6.68 8.17 9.37
C TYR A 187 -5.75 7.84 10.53
N LEU A 188 -4.75 8.69 10.79
CA LEU A 188 -3.82 8.52 11.91
C LEU A 188 -4.53 8.44 13.25
N ARG A 189 -5.50 9.34 13.50
CA ARG A 189 -6.25 9.38 14.76
C ARG A 189 -7.24 8.23 14.93
N GLU A 190 -7.91 7.80 13.87
CA GLU A 190 -9.01 6.82 13.96
C GLU A 190 -8.54 5.36 13.81
N LEU A 191 -7.47 5.11 13.06
CA LEU A 191 -6.87 3.77 12.97
C LEU A 191 -5.79 3.54 14.03
N ASP A 192 -5.09 4.60 14.47
CA ASP A 192 -4.18 4.63 15.63
C ASP A 192 -3.23 3.41 15.67
N GLU A 193 -3.21 2.65 16.77
CA GLU A 193 -2.33 1.48 16.97
C GLU A 193 -2.56 0.35 15.96
N SER A 194 -3.62 0.39 15.16
CA SER A 194 -3.83 -0.58 14.08
C SER A 194 -3.04 -0.26 12.82
N ILE A 195 -2.45 0.93 12.70
CA ILE A 195 -1.52 1.27 11.62
C ILE A 195 -0.16 0.63 11.95
N THR A 196 0.24 -0.33 11.15
CA THR A 196 1.50 -1.08 11.35
C THR A 196 2.58 -0.71 10.35
N HIS A 197 2.19 -0.05 9.25
CA HIS A 197 3.06 0.31 8.14
C HIS A 197 2.60 1.60 7.48
N ILE A 198 3.55 2.39 6.98
CA ILE A 198 3.25 3.60 6.21
C ILE A 198 3.84 3.46 4.81
N HIS A 199 3.03 3.72 3.78
CA HIS A 199 3.54 4.09 2.47
C HIS A 199 3.51 5.62 2.35
N LEU A 200 4.66 6.19 2.01
CA LEU A 200 4.86 7.63 2.03
C LEU A 200 5.26 8.14 0.66
N SER A 201 4.38 8.98 0.12
CA SER A 201 4.55 9.71 -1.13
C SER A 201 3.74 11.01 -1.08
N ASP A 202 3.96 11.89 -2.05
CA ASP A 202 3.16 13.12 -2.20
C ASP A 202 1.98 12.88 -3.17
N ALA A 203 1.00 13.80 -3.19
CA ALA A 203 -0.16 13.67 -4.05
C ALA A 203 -0.78 15.01 -4.47
N ILE A 204 -1.52 15.01 -5.58
CA ILE A 204 -2.35 16.11 -6.04
C ILE A 204 -3.74 15.59 -6.44
N GLN A 205 -4.79 16.19 -5.87
CA GLN A 205 -6.16 15.90 -6.28
C GLN A 205 -6.39 16.26 -7.76
N PRO A 206 -7.20 15.48 -8.50
CA PRO A 206 -8.10 14.45 -7.97
C PRO A 206 -7.50 13.04 -7.88
N ALA A 207 -6.37 12.76 -8.53
CA ALA A 207 -5.90 11.37 -8.69
C ALA A 207 -4.39 11.21 -8.95
N ASP A 208 -3.57 12.27 -8.82
CA ASP A 208 -2.14 12.16 -9.07
C ASP A 208 -1.43 11.67 -7.81
N GLU A 209 -1.20 10.37 -7.75
CA GLU A 209 -0.65 9.63 -6.59
C GLU A 209 0.83 9.27 -6.75
N GLY A 210 1.50 8.96 -5.63
CA GLY A 210 2.88 8.46 -5.66
C GLY A 210 3.89 9.52 -6.10
N LEU A 211 3.58 10.81 -5.98
CA LEU A 211 4.47 11.88 -6.41
C LEU A 211 5.71 11.97 -5.54
N GLN A 212 6.77 12.57 -6.08
CA GLN A 212 7.96 12.88 -5.31
C GLN A 212 7.62 13.90 -4.21
N ILE A 213 8.29 13.75 -3.06
CA ILE A 213 8.11 14.63 -1.90
C ILE A 213 8.32 16.09 -2.31
N GLY A 214 7.33 16.93 -2.01
CA GLY A 214 7.35 18.36 -2.31
C GLY A 214 6.91 18.73 -3.72
N GLU A 215 6.55 17.75 -4.58
CA GLU A 215 5.95 18.01 -5.88
C GLU A 215 4.42 18.08 -5.82
N GLY A 216 3.82 17.59 -4.73
CA GLY A 216 2.37 17.61 -4.53
C GLY A 216 1.88 18.69 -3.57
N LYS A 217 0.82 18.36 -2.84
CA LYS A 217 0.09 19.25 -1.92
C LYS A 217 -0.04 18.69 -0.51
N ILE A 218 0.57 17.54 -0.22
CA ILE A 218 0.59 16.98 1.12
C ILE A 218 1.47 17.86 2.03
N ARG A 219 0.91 18.23 3.18
CA ARG A 219 1.60 18.87 4.29
C ARG A 219 2.16 17.75 5.16
N PHE A 220 3.48 17.65 5.22
CA PHE A 220 4.19 16.62 5.96
C PHE A 220 4.37 17.00 7.45
N ASP A 221 3.36 17.62 8.06
CA ASP A 221 3.37 18.00 9.48
C ASP A 221 3.21 16.78 10.40
N PHE A 222 2.50 15.74 9.94
CA PHE A 222 2.32 14.45 10.62
C PHE A 222 3.58 13.57 10.73
N LEU A 223 4.71 13.92 10.10
CA LEU A 223 5.91 13.07 10.07
C LEU A 223 6.45 12.69 11.46
N LYS A 224 6.23 13.55 12.46
CA LYS A 224 6.62 13.25 13.85
C LYS A 224 5.76 12.17 14.48
N GLU A 225 4.48 12.10 14.11
CA GLU A 225 3.51 11.15 14.67
C GLU A 225 3.80 9.73 14.17
N ILE A 226 4.29 9.59 12.93
CA ILE A 226 4.66 8.30 12.34
C ILE A 226 6.14 7.92 12.53
N ALA A 227 6.89 8.67 13.36
CA ALA A 227 8.36 8.57 13.38
C ALA A 227 8.90 7.19 13.82
N ASP A 228 8.11 6.47 14.62
CA ASP A 228 8.40 5.16 15.18
C ASP A 228 7.85 3.99 14.33
N LEU A 229 7.02 4.29 13.32
CA LEU A 229 6.52 3.30 12.38
C LEU A 229 7.55 3.04 11.26
N PRO A 230 7.57 1.82 10.67
CA PRO A 230 8.31 1.58 9.43
C PRO A 230 7.65 2.35 8.29
N VAL A 231 8.46 3.09 7.53
CA VAL A 231 8.00 3.96 6.44
C VAL A 231 8.62 3.52 5.12
N LEU A 232 7.78 3.02 4.22
CA LEU A 232 8.11 2.70 2.84
C LEU A 232 8.02 3.96 1.98
N LEU A 233 9.04 4.26 1.20
CA LEU A 233 8.99 5.35 0.22
C LEU A 233 8.40 4.84 -1.09
N GLU A 234 7.10 5.08 -1.31
CA GLU A 234 6.38 4.61 -2.50
C GLU A 234 6.30 5.70 -3.57
N ILE A 235 7.46 6.07 -4.10
CA ILE A 235 7.54 7.09 -5.15
C ILE A 235 7.32 6.42 -6.51
N ARG A 236 6.36 6.91 -7.30
CA ARG A 236 6.12 6.49 -8.67
C ARG A 236 7.39 6.65 -9.51
N GLY A 237 7.89 5.53 -10.02
CA GLY A 237 9.16 5.48 -10.74
C GLY A 237 10.40 5.69 -9.86
N GLY A 238 10.27 5.65 -8.53
CA GLY A 238 11.36 5.86 -7.58
C GLY A 238 12.50 4.85 -7.72
N HIS A 239 12.16 3.62 -8.14
CA HIS A 239 13.09 2.53 -8.42
C HIS A 239 13.98 2.80 -9.66
N LEU A 240 13.54 3.68 -10.57
CA LEU A 240 14.28 3.99 -11.80
C LEU A 240 15.65 4.61 -11.49
N ASN A 241 16.57 4.48 -12.45
CA ASN A 241 17.92 5.02 -12.36
C ASN A 241 18.65 4.57 -11.06
N LYS A 242 18.47 3.31 -10.65
CA LYS A 242 19.02 2.75 -9.42
C LYS A 242 18.51 3.46 -8.17
N GLY A 243 17.21 3.75 -8.08
CA GLY A 243 16.61 4.20 -6.82
C GLY A 243 16.84 5.67 -6.48
N ILE A 244 17.25 6.51 -7.44
CA ILE A 244 17.54 7.94 -7.17
C ILE A 244 16.31 8.65 -6.61
N GLY A 245 15.11 8.30 -7.06
CA GLY A 245 13.87 8.89 -6.56
C GLY A 245 13.64 8.60 -5.08
N PHE A 246 13.95 7.38 -4.62
CA PHE A 246 13.87 7.03 -3.20
C PHE A 246 14.91 7.80 -2.37
N ILE A 247 16.15 7.90 -2.86
CA ILE A 247 17.22 8.64 -2.18
C ILE A 247 16.85 10.12 -2.02
N GLU A 248 16.26 10.72 -3.06
CA GLU A 248 15.78 12.11 -3.00
C GLU A 248 14.65 12.29 -1.99
N ALA A 249 13.65 11.41 -2.03
CA ALA A 249 12.52 11.44 -1.10
C ALA A 249 12.99 11.41 0.36
N ARG A 250 13.89 10.47 0.69
CA ARG A 250 14.49 10.36 2.02
C ARG A 250 15.15 11.67 2.45
N LYS A 251 16.00 12.26 1.60
CA LYS A 251 16.69 13.53 1.92
C LYS A 251 15.69 14.66 2.20
N LYS A 252 14.60 14.74 1.44
CA LYS A 252 13.57 15.76 1.62
C LYS A 252 12.83 15.56 2.95
N ILE A 253 12.46 14.32 3.30
CA ILE A 253 11.81 13.99 4.58
C ILE A 253 12.73 14.32 5.76
N GLU A 254 14.00 13.90 5.71
CA GLU A 254 15.00 14.21 6.74
C GLU A 254 15.18 15.73 6.92
N ALA A 255 15.18 16.50 5.83
CA ALA A 255 15.26 17.96 5.88
C ALA A 255 14.02 18.60 6.52
N ILE A 256 12.81 18.06 6.26
CA ILE A 256 11.56 18.52 6.89
C ILE A 256 11.61 18.28 8.40
N LEU A 257 12.00 17.07 8.83
CA LEU A 257 12.13 16.72 10.25
C LEU A 257 13.15 17.60 10.98
N HIS A 258 14.29 17.90 10.35
CA HIS A 258 15.31 18.77 10.92
C HIS A 258 14.80 20.21 11.09
N LYS A 259 14.14 20.78 10.09
CA LYS A 259 13.52 22.12 10.19
C LYS A 259 12.49 22.18 11.31
N ASN A 260 11.65 21.15 11.42
CA ASN A 260 10.63 21.04 12.45
C ASN A 260 11.21 20.79 13.86
N SER A 261 12.50 20.52 14.02
CA SER A 261 13.16 20.39 15.33
C SER A 261 13.70 21.74 15.82
N ASN A 262 14.18 22.59 14.90
CA ASN A 262 14.70 23.92 15.20
C ASN A 262 13.62 24.96 15.50
N LEU A 263 12.37 24.73 15.06
CA LEU A 263 11.23 25.63 15.35
C LEU A 263 10.72 25.53 16.79
N TYR A 264 11.09 24.49 17.56
CA TYR A 264 10.65 24.29 18.95
C TYR A 264 11.78 24.49 19.98
N THR A 265 12.93 25.03 19.55
CA THR A 265 14.11 25.28 20.40
C THR A 265 14.37 26.77 20.68
N HIS A 266 13.36 27.63 20.49
CA HIS A 266 13.40 29.06 20.83
C HIS A 266 12.22 29.47 21.72
#